data_AF-A0AAV0ZJZ4-F1
#
_entry.id   AF-A0AAV0ZJZ4-F1
#
_cell.length_a   1.000
_cell.length_b   1.000
_cell.length_c   1.000
_cell.angle_alpha   90.00
_cell.angle_beta   90.00
_cell.angle_gamma   90.00
#
_symmetry.space_group_name_H-M   'P 1'
#
loop_
_entity.id
_entity.type
_entity.pdbx_description
1 polymer ?
#
loop_
_entity_poly.entity_id
_entity_poly.type
_entity_poly.pdbx_seq_one_letter_code
_entity_poly.pdbx_strand_id
1 'polypeptide(L)'
;MQLIARVAESIADGDIVNVQIRRYRQWQLSQTSSLASCILPASLLHGPREILEQGERIFNRFGGWLGKNSTRSKNMRLMDDLHVHILASHESSSGRDTIRLEYLTLLLKKLTEPIEVNSSNCLKSDRSSCN
;
A
#
# COMPACT_ATOMS: atom_id res chain seq x y z
N MET A 1 15.56 13.12 17.04
CA MET A 1 15.50 12.08 15.99
C MET A 1 16.13 10.73 16.35
N GLN A 2 17.17 10.67 17.21
CA GLN A 2 17.82 9.39 17.54
C GLN A 2 16.92 8.38 18.27
N LEU A 3 16.04 8.83 19.19
CA LEU A 3 15.12 7.93 19.91
C LEU A 3 14.10 7.27 18.98
N ILE A 4 13.54 8.04 18.04
CA ILE A 4 12.59 7.52 17.04
C ILE A 4 13.26 6.46 16.16
N ALA A 5 14.51 6.69 15.74
CA ALA A 5 15.26 5.71 14.97
C ALA A 5 15.48 4.39 15.74
N ARG A 6 15.89 4.47 17.02
CA ARG A 6 16.04 3.29 17.89
C ARG A 6 14.73 2.54 18.10
N VAL A 7 13.63 3.27 18.24
CA VAL A 7 12.30 2.68 18.36
C VAL A 7 11.90 1.96 17.08
N ALA A 8 12.14 2.57 15.92
CA ALA A 8 11.87 1.96 14.63
C ALA A 8 12.67 0.66 14.43
N GLU A 9 13.95 0.65 14.82
CA GLU A 9 14.80 -0.53 14.81
C GLU A 9 14.26 -1.64 15.73
N SER A 10 13.91 -1.30 16.98
CA SER A 10 13.30 -2.25 17.93
C SER A 10 11.98 -2.84 17.42
N ILE A 11 11.13 -2.04 16.77
CA ILE A 11 9.88 -2.53 16.16
C ILE A 11 10.19 -3.48 14.99
N ALA A 12 11.19 -3.16 14.16
CA ALA A 12 11.61 -4.01 13.06
C ALA A 12 12.16 -5.37 13.55
N ASP A 13 12.95 -5.39 14.62
CA ASP A 13 13.42 -6.61 15.27
C ASP A 13 12.23 -7.45 15.79
N GLY A 14 11.25 -6.77 16.41
CA GLY A 14 9.99 -7.39 16.82
C GLY A 14 9.26 -8.06 15.65
N ASP A 15 9.24 -7.44 14.47
CA ASP A 15 8.64 -8.02 13.26
C ASP A 15 9.39 -9.26 12.75
N ILE A 16 10.73 -9.28 12.81
CA ILE A 16 11.53 -10.47 12.47
C ILE A 16 11.19 -11.63 13.41
N VAL A 17 11.11 -11.38 14.71
CA VAL A 17 10.73 -12.39 15.71
C VAL A 17 9.27 -12.85 15.50
N ASN A 18 8.37 -11.92 15.17
CA ASN A 18 6.97 -12.23 14.89
C ASN A 18 6.81 -13.15 13.66
N VAL A 19 7.69 -13.03 12.64
CA VAL A 19 7.76 -14.01 11.54
C VAL A 19 8.13 -15.40 12.07
N GLN A 20 9.10 -15.51 12.97
CA GLN A 20 9.49 -16.80 13.55
C GLN A 20 8.33 -17.45 14.32
N ILE A 21 7.62 -16.66 15.12
CA ILE A 21 6.44 -17.10 15.87
C ILE A 21 5.35 -17.60 14.92
N ARG A 22 4.98 -16.81 13.89
CA ARG A 22 3.86 -17.12 13.01
C ARG A 22 4.17 -18.22 11.99
N ARG A 23 5.38 -18.23 11.44
CA ARG A 23 5.78 -19.18 10.39
C ARG A 23 6.20 -20.53 10.96
N TYR A 24 6.92 -20.53 12.08
CA TYR A 24 7.51 -21.76 12.67
C TYR A 24 6.86 -22.16 14.00
N ARG A 25 5.84 -21.44 14.48
CA ARG A 25 5.10 -21.73 15.72
C ARG A 25 5.97 -21.70 16.97
N GLN A 26 7.03 -20.89 16.98
CA GLN A 26 7.93 -20.74 18.12
C GLN A 26 7.37 -19.77 19.17
N TRP A 27 6.28 -20.15 19.84
CA TRP A 27 5.59 -19.31 20.83
C TRP A 27 6.45 -18.93 22.05
N GLN A 28 7.53 -19.66 22.30
CA GLN A 28 8.51 -19.35 23.34
C GLN A 28 9.16 -17.95 23.13
N LEU A 29 9.24 -17.48 21.88
CA LEU A 29 9.78 -16.15 21.54
C LEU A 29 8.79 -15.00 21.77
N SER A 30 7.57 -15.27 22.22
CA SER A 30 6.52 -14.26 22.43
C SER A 30 6.92 -13.16 23.42
N GLN A 31 7.69 -13.51 24.46
CA GLN A 31 8.21 -12.55 25.43
C GLN A 31 9.21 -11.58 24.78
N THR A 32 10.15 -12.12 24.00
CA THR A 32 11.12 -11.32 23.23
C THR A 32 10.42 -10.40 22.22
N SER A 33 9.41 -10.91 21.52
CA SER A 33 8.60 -10.10 20.60
C SER A 33 7.92 -8.95 21.34
N SER A 34 7.29 -9.20 22.49
CA SER A 34 6.60 -8.17 23.28
C SER A 34 7.56 -7.11 23.82
N LEU A 35 8.77 -7.51 24.21
CA LEU A 35 9.82 -6.59 24.64
C LEU A 35 10.23 -5.64 23.52
N ALA A 36 10.54 -6.19 22.34
CA ALA A 36 11.00 -5.43 21.18
C ALA A 36 9.91 -4.55 20.55
N SER A 37 8.67 -5.06 20.45
CA SER A 37 7.59 -4.35 19.75
C SER A 37 6.80 -3.38 20.62
N CYS A 38 6.75 -3.58 21.94
CA CYS A 38 5.87 -2.81 22.84
C CYS A 38 6.62 -2.11 23.97
N ILE A 39 7.38 -2.87 24.78
CA ILE A 39 7.96 -2.36 26.03
C ILE A 39 9.10 -1.37 25.74
N LEU A 40 10.04 -1.74 24.85
CA LEU A 40 11.15 -0.88 24.47
C LEU A 40 10.65 0.42 23.80
N PRO A 41 9.78 0.37 22.77
CA PRO A 41 9.18 1.57 22.19
C PRO A 41 8.50 2.49 23.20
N ALA A 42 7.71 1.93 24.12
CA ALA A 42 7.01 2.70 25.15
C ALA A 42 7.98 3.35 26.14
N SER A 43 9.07 2.68 26.49
CA SER A 43 10.09 3.22 27.40
C SER A 43 10.90 4.35 26.76
N LEU A 44 11.17 4.28 25.45
CA LEU A 44 11.98 5.27 24.74
C LEU A 44 11.18 6.49 24.28
N LEU A 45 9.88 6.34 24.03
CA LEU A 45 8.96 7.40 23.61
C LEU A 45 7.94 7.76 24.69
N HIS A 46 8.28 7.58 25.96
CA HIS A 46 7.40 7.98 27.05
C HIS A 46 7.16 9.50 26.99
N GLY A 47 5.93 9.95 27.24
CA GLY A 47 5.63 11.38 27.28
C GLY A 47 4.23 11.72 26.81
N PRO A 48 3.89 13.02 26.79
CA PRO A 48 2.64 13.48 26.21
C PRO A 48 2.62 13.17 24.72
N ARG A 49 1.46 12.73 24.24
CA ARG A 49 1.25 12.43 22.82
C ARG A 49 1.20 13.74 22.01
N GLU A 50 2.00 13.79 20.95
CA GLU A 50 1.90 14.84 19.93
C GLU A 50 0.79 14.53 18.92
N ILE A 51 0.11 15.59 18.47
CA ILE A 51 -0.91 15.51 17.43
C ILE A 51 -0.21 15.54 16.06
N LEU A 52 -0.48 14.55 15.21
CA LEU A 52 0.14 14.45 13.87
C LEU A 52 -0.63 15.25 12.83
N GLU A 53 -1.95 15.39 12.99
CA GLU A 53 -2.84 16.05 12.04
C GLU A 53 -3.70 17.10 12.76
N GLN A 54 -3.89 18.29 12.18
CA GLN A 54 -4.75 19.31 12.77
C GLN A 54 -6.19 18.79 12.95
N GLY A 55 -6.71 18.88 14.17
CA GLY A 55 -8.04 18.36 14.53
C GLY A 55 -8.06 16.91 15.01
N GLU A 56 -6.90 16.26 15.14
CA GLU A 56 -6.82 14.92 15.68
C GLU A 56 -7.16 14.90 17.18
N ARG A 57 -8.06 14.00 17.56
CA ARG A 57 -8.46 13.81 18.95
C ARG A 57 -7.30 13.19 19.76
N ILE A 58 -7.26 13.50 21.06
CA ILE A 58 -6.25 13.01 21.99
C ILE A 58 -6.59 11.57 22.42
N PHE A 59 -6.54 10.62 21.48
CA PHE A 59 -6.63 9.18 21.77
C PHE A 59 -5.77 8.36 20.80
N ASN A 60 -5.50 7.11 21.16
CA ASN A 60 -4.74 6.19 20.31
C ASN A 60 -5.50 5.88 19.02
N ARG A 61 -4.89 6.17 17.86
CA ARG A 61 -5.45 5.78 16.56
C ARG A 61 -5.50 4.26 16.47
N PHE A 62 -6.55 3.74 15.83
CA PHE A 62 -6.54 2.37 15.36
C PHE A 62 -5.40 2.17 14.34
N GLY A 63 -4.78 0.98 14.37
CA GLY A 63 -3.68 0.66 13.46
C GLY A 63 -4.11 0.67 12.00
N GLY A 64 -3.60 1.62 11.20
CA GLY A 64 -3.93 1.73 9.77
C GLY A 64 -3.38 0.59 8.90
N TRP A 65 -2.53 -0.28 9.44
CA TRP A 65 -1.88 -1.35 8.70
C TRP A 65 -2.85 -2.39 8.15
N LEU A 66 -3.88 -2.78 8.91
CA LEU A 66 -4.86 -3.80 8.48
C LEU A 66 -5.62 -3.37 7.21
N GLY A 67 -6.06 -2.11 7.18
CA GLY A 67 -6.71 -1.54 5.99
C GLY A 67 -5.78 -1.54 4.79
N LYS A 68 -4.54 -1.05 4.96
CA LYS A 68 -3.53 -1.02 3.90
C LYS A 68 -3.17 -2.43 3.39
N ASN A 69 -3.08 -3.42 4.28
CA ASN A 69 -2.79 -4.81 3.91
C ASN A 69 -3.92 -5.42 3.07
N SER A 70 -5.17 -5.16 3.44
CA SER A 70 -6.34 -5.57 2.65
C SER A 70 -6.37 -4.89 1.28
N THR A 71 -6.13 -3.58 1.21
CA THR A 71 -6.04 -2.84 -0.07
C THR A 71 -4.92 -3.38 -0.95
N ARG A 72 -3.72 -3.63 -0.38
CA ARG A 72 -2.60 -4.26 -1.09
C ARG A 72 -3.00 -5.61 -1.67
N SER A 73 -3.63 -6.46 -0.86
CA SER A 73 -4.05 -7.79 -1.30
C SER A 73 -5.11 -7.75 -2.40
N LYS A 74 -6.07 -6.81 -2.34
CA LYS A 74 -7.06 -6.59 -3.39
C LYS A 74 -6.38 -6.17 -4.70
N ASN A 75 -5.48 -5.19 -4.64
CA ASN A 75 -4.79 -4.69 -5.82
C ASN A 75 -3.91 -5.77 -6.48
N MET A 76 -3.27 -6.63 -5.69
CA MET A 76 -2.49 -7.76 -6.22
C MET A 76 -3.36 -8.74 -7.01
N ARG A 77 -4.57 -9.06 -6.54
CA ARG A 77 -5.49 -9.95 -7.28
C ARG A 77 -5.96 -9.35 -8.60
N LEU A 78 -6.26 -8.04 -8.62
CA LEU A 78 -6.64 -7.33 -9.85
C LEU A 78 -5.48 -7.30 -10.86
N MET A 79 -4.25 -7.17 -10.35
CA MET A 79 -3.05 -7.21 -11.18
C MET A 79 -2.78 -8.61 -11.72
N ASP A 80 -3.05 -9.66 -10.94
CA ASP A 80 -2.96 -11.06 -11.42
C ASP A 80 -3.97 -11.31 -12.55
N ASP A 81 -5.21 -10.83 -12.42
CA ASP A 81 -6.23 -10.93 -13.46
C ASP A 81 -5.81 -10.24 -14.77
N LEU A 82 -5.32 -9.00 -14.66
CA LEU A 82 -4.76 -8.26 -15.79
C LEU A 82 -3.55 -8.99 -16.41
N HIS A 83 -2.67 -9.56 -15.58
CA HIS A 83 -1.50 -10.31 -16.07
C HIS A 83 -1.91 -11.53 -16.89
N VAL A 84 -2.91 -12.30 -16.44
CA VAL A 84 -3.43 -13.45 -17.17
C VAL A 84 -3.98 -13.04 -18.54
N HIS A 85 -4.70 -11.92 -18.63
CA HIS A 85 -5.21 -11.41 -19.90
C HIS A 85 -4.11 -10.96 -20.88
N ILE A 86 -3.05 -10.34 -20.36
CA ILE A 86 -1.89 -9.95 -21.17
C ILE A 86 -1.12 -11.18 -21.67
N LEU A 87 -0.97 -12.22 -20.84
CA LEU A 87 -0.35 -13.47 -21.28
C LEU A 87 -1.20 -14.18 -22.34
N ALA A 88 -2.53 -14.15 -22.19
CA ALA A 88 -3.46 -14.75 -23.14
C ALA A 88 -3.47 -14.06 -24.51
N SER A 89 -3.06 -12.79 -24.61
CA SER A 89 -2.96 -12.10 -25.89
C SER A 89 -1.74 -12.53 -26.71
N HIS A 90 -0.81 -13.31 -26.14
CA HIS A 90 0.46 -13.73 -26.76
C HIS A 90 1.40 -12.60 -27.20
N GLU A 91 1.05 -11.33 -26.93
CA GLU A 91 1.84 -10.15 -27.31
C GLU A 91 3.01 -9.88 -26.37
N SER A 92 2.97 -10.37 -25.13
CA SER A 92 4.07 -10.19 -24.19
C SER A 92 4.17 -11.31 -23.16
N SER A 93 5.41 -11.68 -22.81
CA SER A 93 5.74 -12.63 -21.73
C SER A 93 6.19 -11.92 -20.46
N SER A 94 5.73 -10.68 -20.25
CA SER A 94 6.21 -9.80 -19.19
C SER A 94 5.76 -10.28 -17.80
N GLY A 95 6.61 -10.05 -16.80
CA GLY A 95 6.30 -10.35 -15.40
C GLY A 95 5.27 -9.40 -14.79
N ARG A 96 4.71 -9.78 -13.64
CA ARG A 96 3.75 -8.93 -12.91
C ARG A 96 4.35 -7.59 -12.49
N ASP A 97 5.61 -7.60 -12.06
CA ASP A 97 6.29 -6.40 -11.56
C ASP A 97 6.59 -5.41 -12.68
N THR A 98 7.01 -5.90 -13.85
CA THR A 98 7.24 -5.06 -15.03
C THR A 98 5.93 -4.45 -15.53
N ILE A 99 4.84 -5.23 -15.57
CA ILE A 99 3.50 -4.71 -15.88
C ILE A 99 3.11 -3.57 -14.93
N ARG A 100 3.33 -3.76 -13.62
CA ARG A 100 3.01 -2.76 -12.61
C ARG A 100 3.83 -1.48 -12.74
N LEU A 101 5.14 -1.60 -12.93
CA LEU A 101 6.06 -0.47 -12.88
C LEU A 101 6.13 0.30 -14.20
N GLU A 102 6.07 -0.40 -15.33
CA GLU A 102 6.35 0.18 -16.64
C GLU A 102 5.10 0.31 -17.52
N TYR A 103 4.25 -0.72 -17.55
CA TYR A 103 3.12 -0.74 -18.50
C TYR A 103 1.87 -0.07 -17.96
N LEU A 104 1.59 -0.14 -16.66
CA LEU A 104 0.30 0.28 -16.10
C LEU A 104 0.02 1.77 -16.32
N THR A 105 1.02 2.62 -16.16
CA THR A 105 0.91 4.07 -16.42
C THR A 105 0.69 4.37 -17.91
N LEU A 106 1.39 3.65 -18.78
CA LEU A 106 1.26 3.77 -20.24
C LEU A 106 -0.10 3.29 -20.74
N LEU A 107 -0.56 2.14 -20.26
CA LEU A 107 -1.87 1.56 -20.55
C LEU A 107 -2.99 2.52 -20.14
N LEU A 108 -2.91 3.06 -18.90
CA LEU A 108 -3.90 4.01 -18.42
C LEU A 108 -3.97 5.21 -19.37
N LYS A 109 -2.83 5.82 -19.70
CA LYS A 109 -2.77 6.96 -20.62
C LYS A 109 -3.35 6.63 -22.00
N LYS A 110 -2.98 5.48 -22.58
CA LYS A 110 -3.46 5.06 -23.91
C LYS A 110 -4.95 4.71 -23.95
N LEU A 111 -5.51 4.25 -22.84
CA LEU A 111 -6.94 3.97 -22.72
C LEU A 111 -7.76 5.24 -22.43
N THR A 112 -7.22 6.20 -21.67
CA THR A 112 -7.95 7.43 -21.32
C THR A 112 -7.88 8.51 -22.39
N GLU A 113 -6.74 8.68 -23.08
CA GLU A 113 -6.55 9.65 -24.17
C GLU A 113 -7.68 9.64 -25.23
N PRO A 114 -8.05 8.51 -25.84
CA PRO A 114 -9.10 8.50 -26.86
C PRO A 114 -10.49 8.83 -26.30
N ILE A 115 -10.75 8.55 -25.01
CA ILE A 115 -12.02 8.89 -24.36
C ILE A 115 -12.13 10.42 -24.18
N GLU A 116 -11.05 11.08 -23.78
CA GLU A 116 -11.01 12.54 -23.66
C GLU A 116 -11.17 13.22 -25.02
N VAL A 117 -10.49 12.72 -26.05
CA VAL A 117 -10.60 13.28 -27.41
C VAL A 117 -12.01 13.08 -27.96
N ASN A 118 -12.58 11.88 -27.87
CA ASN A 118 -13.93 11.61 -28.39
C ASN A 118 -15.01 12.37 -27.63
N SER A 119 -14.91 12.51 -26.31
CA SER A 119 -15.85 13.31 -25.52
C SER A 119 -15.79 14.80 -25.91
N SER A 120 -14.60 15.34 -26.14
CA SER A 120 -14.43 16.72 -26.61
C SER A 120 -14.94 16.94 -28.05
N ASN A 121 -14.87 15.91 -28.91
CA ASN A 121 -15.41 15.94 -30.26
C ASN A 121 -16.94 15.81 -30.30
N CYS A 122 -17.53 14.97 -29.44
CA CYS A 122 -19.00 14.93 -29.25
C CYS A 122 -19.55 16.28 -28.79
N LEU A 123 -18.88 16.95 -27.83
CA LEU A 123 -19.29 18.27 -27.36
C LEU A 123 -19.18 19.38 -28.44
N LYS A 124 -18.35 19.19 -29.47
CA LYS A 124 -18.24 20.11 -30.63
C LYS A 124 -19.27 19.78 -31.71
N SER A 125 -19.50 18.50 -31.99
CA SER A 125 -20.54 17.99 -32.89
C SER A 125 -21.94 18.50 -32.52
N ASP A 126 -22.29 18.45 -31.23
CA ASP A 126 -23.60 18.90 -30.74
C ASP A 126 -23.79 20.41 -30.83
N ARG A 127 -22.70 21.20 -30.85
CA ARG A 127 -22.76 22.65 -31.09
C ARG A 127 -22.88 23.00 -32.57
N SER A 128 -22.30 22.20 -33.47
CA SER A 128 -22.40 22.43 -34.92
C SER A 128 -23.75 22.05 -35.53
N SER A 129 -24.58 21.26 -34.83
CA SER A 129 -25.93 20.90 -35.29
C SER A 129 -27.03 21.88 -34.81
N CYS A 130 -26.65 22.95 -34.10
CA CYS A 130 -27.55 23.96 -33.54
C CYS A 130 -27.50 25.33 -34.25
N ASN A 131 -26.87 25.43 -35.43
CA ASN A 131 -26.94 26.60 -36.31
C ASN A 131 -27.66 26.27 -37.62
#